data_AF-A0A917HTZ8-F1
#
_entry.id   AF-A0A917HTZ8-F1
#
_cell.length_a   1.000
_cell.length_b   1.000
_cell.length_c   1.000
_cell.angle_alpha   90.00
_cell.angle_beta   90.00
_cell.angle_gamma   90.00
#
_symmetry.space_group_name_H-M   'P 1'
#
loop_
_entity.id
_entity.type
_entity.pdbx_description
1 polymer ?
#
loop_
_entity_poly.entity_id
_entity_poly.type
_entity_poly.pdbx_seq_one_letter_code
_entity_poly.pdbx_strand_id
1 'polypeptide(L)'
;MEEHYFLRYPIGQFDKPPVITTPVIENWIETIGSFAELLSFEVALLADEQLDTPYREGGWTIRQVVHHCADSHMNAFTRFKLALTEDNPVIKP
;
A
#
# COMPACT_ATOMS: atom_id res chain seq x y z
N MET A 1 19.27 12.14 -11.00
CA MET A 1 19.25 11.20 -9.85
C MET A 1 18.15 11.52 -8.86
N GLU A 2 17.91 12.79 -8.51
CA GLU A 2 16.75 13.18 -7.67
C GLU A 2 15.39 12.90 -8.31
N GLU A 3 15.22 13.19 -9.61
CA GLU A 3 13.93 13.06 -10.29
C GLU A 3 13.34 11.64 -10.25
N HIS A 4 14.15 10.61 -10.51
CA HIS A 4 13.72 9.21 -10.42
C HIS A 4 13.37 8.78 -8.99
N TYR A 5 13.97 9.40 -7.97
CA TYR A 5 13.63 9.13 -6.57
C TYR A 5 12.23 9.65 -6.24
N PHE A 6 11.92 10.89 -6.62
CA PHE A 6 10.60 11.48 -6.42
C PHE A 6 9.50 10.72 -7.17
N LEU A 7 9.78 10.20 -8.37
CA LEU A 7 8.81 9.37 -9.09
C LEU A 7 8.54 8.02 -8.40
N ARG A 8 9.50 7.47 -7.66
CA ARG A 8 9.34 6.21 -6.90
C ARG A 8 8.69 6.44 -5.53
N TYR A 9 8.97 7.58 -4.90
CA TYR A 9 8.47 7.96 -3.57
C TYR A 9 7.82 9.36 -3.64
N PRO A 10 6.67 9.49 -4.34
CA PRO A 10 6.06 10.80 -4.62
C PRO A 10 5.60 11.55 -3.37
N ILE A 11 5.36 10.82 -2.27
CA ILE A 11 5.00 11.38 -0.96
C ILE A 11 6.07 11.10 0.11
N GLY A 12 7.29 10.75 -0.32
CA GLY A 12 8.36 10.31 0.58
C GLY A 12 8.23 8.86 1.04
N GLN A 13 9.12 8.47 1.96
CA GLN A 13 9.07 7.18 2.63
C GLN A 13 8.28 7.28 3.93
N PHE A 14 7.80 6.14 4.43
CA PHE A 14 7.16 6.09 5.74
C PHE A 14 8.12 6.58 6.83
N ASP A 15 7.72 7.65 7.51
CA ASP A 15 8.39 8.16 8.70
C ASP A 15 7.60 7.75 9.94
N LYS A 16 8.19 6.87 10.77
CA LYS A 16 7.49 6.28 11.91
C LYS A 16 7.35 7.32 13.02
N PRO A 17 6.12 7.61 13.50
CA PRO A 17 5.95 8.49 14.66
C PRO A 17 6.76 7.98 15.87
N PRO A 18 7.37 8.89 16.65
CA PRO A 18 8.11 8.52 17.85
C PRO A 18 7.19 7.89 18.90
N VAL A 19 5.93 8.33 18.95
CA VAL A 19 4.88 7.81 19.83
C VAL A 19 3.65 7.48 18.98
N ILE A 20 3.12 6.27 19.16
CA ILE A 20 1.88 5.82 18.52
C ILE A 20 0.80 5.88 19.60
N THR A 21 -0.13 6.82 19.47
CA THR A 21 -1.23 7.06 20.41
C THR A 21 -2.52 6.40 19.94
N THR A 22 -3.52 6.25 20.81
CA THR A 22 -4.83 5.73 20.43
C THR A 22 -5.47 6.51 19.26
N PRO A 23 -5.48 7.85 19.24
CA PRO A 23 -6.01 8.59 18.08
C PRO A 23 -5.26 8.32 16.77
N VAL A 24 -3.94 8.09 16.84
CA VAL A 24 -3.15 7.72 15.64
C VAL A 24 -3.58 6.35 15.12
N ILE A 25 -3.80 5.40 16.03
CA ILE A 25 -4.28 4.05 15.69
C ILE A 25 -5.69 4.11 15.09
N GLU A 26 -6.61 4.85 15.70
CA GLU A 26 -7.99 5.04 15.20
C GLU A 26 -7.99 5.62 13.78
N ASN A 27 -7.18 6.66 13.55
CA ASN A 27 -7.03 7.25 12.21
C ASN A 27 -6.43 6.27 11.19
N TRP A 28 -5.45 5.46 11.58
CA TRP A 28 -4.88 4.44 10.67
C TRP A 28 -5.87 3.31 10.37
N ILE A 29 -6.70 2.91 11.33
CA ILE A 29 -7.78 1.94 11.11
C ILE A 29 -8.79 2.50 10.09
N GLU A 30 -9.20 3.76 10.24
CA GLU A 30 -10.10 4.42 9.29
C GLU A 30 -9.48 4.54 7.89
N THR A 31 -8.20 4.93 7.83
CA THR A 31 -7.44 5.03 6.56
C THR A 31 -7.37 3.68 5.84
N ILE A 32 -7.06 2.59 6.55
CA ILE A 32 -7.02 1.24 5.97
C ILE A 32 -8.44 0.79 5.59
N GLY A 33 -9.45 1.09 6.42
CA GLY A 33 -10.84 0.72 6.19
C GLY A 33 -11.45 1.34 4.93
N SER A 34 -11.06 2.58 4.61
CA SER A 34 -11.53 3.32 3.43
C SER A 34 -10.69 3.07 2.16
N PHE A 35 -9.49 2.49 2.30
CA PHE A 35 -8.53 2.34 1.20
C PHE A 35 -9.10 1.67 -0.05
N ALA A 36 -9.81 0.55 0.10
CA ALA A 36 -10.28 -0.24 -1.04
C ALA A 36 -11.35 0.51 -1.85
N GLU A 37 -12.24 1.24 -1.18
CA GLU A 37 -13.27 2.06 -1.83
C GLU A 37 -12.64 3.24 -2.58
N LEU A 38 -11.73 3.96 -1.91
CA LEU A 38 -11.01 5.08 -2.52
C LEU A 38 -10.23 4.62 -3.76
N LEU A 39 -9.46 3.54 -3.65
CA LEU A 39 -8.70 3.01 -4.78
C LEU A 39 -9.63 2.59 -5.93
N SER A 40 -10.76 1.94 -5.63
CA SER A 40 -11.74 1.55 -6.65
C SER A 40 -12.33 2.77 -7.36
N PHE A 41 -12.61 3.85 -6.64
CA PHE A 41 -13.13 5.09 -7.21
C PHE A 41 -12.11 5.75 -8.15
N GLU A 42 -10.84 5.84 -7.72
CA GLU A 42 -9.77 6.45 -8.52
C GLU A 42 -9.53 5.76 -9.86
N VAL A 43 -9.72 4.43 -9.93
CA VAL A 43 -9.49 3.66 -11.16
C VAL A 43 -10.76 3.38 -11.97
N ALA A 44 -11.94 3.75 -11.46
CA ALA A 44 -13.23 3.36 -12.04
C ALA A 44 -13.46 3.86 -13.48
N LEU A 45 -12.88 5.01 -13.83
CA LEU A 45 -13.07 5.66 -15.13
C LEU A 45 -11.91 5.44 -16.11
N LEU A 46 -10.91 4.66 -15.71
CA LEU A 46 -9.76 4.38 -16.57
C LEU A 46 -10.13 3.32 -17.62
N ALA A 47 -9.82 3.61 -18.88
CA ALA A 47 -9.85 2.61 -19.94
C ALA A 47 -8.74 1.57 -19.76
N ASP A 48 -8.86 0.41 -20.40
CA ASP A 48 -7.89 -0.67 -20.27
C ASP A 48 -6.47 -0.24 -20.69
N GLU A 49 -6.34 0.59 -21.73
CA GLU A 49 -5.04 1.13 -22.17
C GLU A 49 -4.41 2.05 -21.12
N GLN A 50 -5.24 2.77 -20.36
CA GLN A 50 -4.77 3.64 -19.27
C GLN A 50 -4.34 2.79 -18.07
N LEU A 51 -5.10 1.73 -17.75
CA LEU A 51 -4.71 0.77 -16.71
C LEU A 51 -3.36 0.08 -17.01
N ASP A 52 -3.04 -0.09 -18.29
CA ASP A 52 -1.77 -0.66 -18.75
C ASP A 52 -0.64 0.37 -18.93
N THR A 53 -0.87 1.63 -18.54
CA THR A 53 0.16 2.68 -18.53
C THR A 53 1.08 2.54 -17.31
N PRO A 54 2.42 2.52 -17.47
CA PRO A 54 3.36 2.57 -16.35
C PRO A 54 3.25 3.86 -15.54
N TYR A 55 3.21 3.78 -14.20
CA TYR A 55 3.14 4.98 -13.35
C TYR A 55 4.44 5.82 -13.39
N ARG A 56 5.55 5.22 -13.82
CA ARG A 56 6.85 5.85 -14.06
C ARG A 56 7.64 5.05 -15.10
N GLU A 57 8.70 5.62 -15.64
CA GLU A 57 9.62 4.93 -16.55
C GLU A 57 10.19 3.65 -15.91
N GLY A 58 10.09 2.52 -16.63
CA GLY A 58 10.49 1.20 -16.16
C GLY A 58 9.72 0.69 -14.92
N GLY A 59 8.58 1.32 -14.59
CA GLY A 59 7.73 0.96 -13.46
C GLY A 59 6.63 -0.03 -13.80
N TRP A 60 5.82 -0.34 -12.80
CA TRP A 60 4.60 -1.13 -12.98
C TRP A 60 3.49 -0.31 -13.63
N THR A 61 2.58 -1.00 -14.30
CA THR A 61 1.33 -0.41 -14.77
C THR A 61 0.40 -0.12 -13.60
N ILE A 62 -0.59 0.76 -13.81
CA ILE A 62 -1.64 1.03 -12.81
C ILE A 62 -2.32 -0.29 -12.39
N ARG A 63 -2.66 -1.15 -13.37
CA ARG A 63 -3.25 -2.48 -13.13
C ARG A 63 -2.40 -3.34 -12.20
N GLN A 64 -1.09 -3.39 -12.43
CA GLN A 64 -0.15 -4.14 -11.59
C GLN A 64 -0.07 -3.58 -10.17
N VAL A 65 -0.05 -2.25 -10.02
CA VAL A 65 -0.03 -1.61 -8.69
C VAL A 65 -1.31 -1.93 -7.91
N VAL A 66 -2.49 -1.86 -8.55
CA VAL A 66 -3.77 -2.20 -7.92
C VAL A 66 -3.77 -3.66 -7.42
N HIS A 67 -3.34 -4.60 -8.26
CA HIS A 67 -3.22 -6.00 -7.85
C HIS A 67 -2.19 -6.20 -6.74
N HIS A 68 -1.05 -5.50 -6.81
CA HIS A 68 -0.04 -5.55 -5.77
C HIS A 68 -0.57 -5.08 -4.41
N CYS A 69 -1.43 -4.05 -4.36
CA CYS A 69 -2.06 -3.63 -3.11
C CYS A 69 -2.85 -4.78 -2.47
N ALA A 70 -3.63 -5.53 -3.25
CA ALA A 70 -4.36 -6.69 -2.76
C ALA A 70 -3.41 -7.78 -2.21
N ASP A 71 -2.39 -8.17 -2.99
CA ASP A 71 -1.42 -9.21 -2.60
C ASP A 71 -0.62 -8.80 -1.35
N SER A 72 -0.14 -7.56 -1.32
CA SER A 72 0.62 -6.99 -0.22
C SER A 72 -0.21 -6.93 1.07
N HIS A 73 -1.46 -6.48 0.98
CA HIS A 73 -2.36 -6.39 2.14
C HIS A 73 -2.77 -7.78 2.66
N MET A 74 -2.97 -8.75 1.77
CA MET A 74 -3.23 -10.15 2.15
C MET A 74 -2.04 -10.76 2.91
N ASN A 75 -0.82 -10.49 2.46
CA ASN A 75 0.40 -10.90 3.16
C ASN A 75 0.53 -10.20 4.53
N ALA A 76 0.27 -8.89 4.60
CA ALA A 76 0.27 -8.16 5.86
C ALA A 76 -0.74 -8.72 6.86
N PHE A 77 -1.98 -8.97 6.43
CA PHE A 77 -3.03 -9.54 7.27
C PHE A 77 -2.64 -10.92 7.85
N THR A 78 -2.04 -11.78 7.03
CA THR A 78 -1.49 -13.07 7.50
C THR A 78 -0.41 -12.87 8.56
N ARG A 79 0.53 -11.94 8.34
CA ARG A 79 1.59 -11.61 9.31
C ARG A 79 1.03 -11.09 10.63
N PHE A 80 -0.02 -10.27 10.61
CA PHE A 80 -0.71 -9.83 11.82
C PHE A 80 -1.32 -10.99 12.59
N LYS A 81 -1.99 -11.92 11.90
CA LYS A 81 -2.54 -13.12 12.56
C LYS A 81 -1.44 -13.95 13.22
N LEU A 82 -0.34 -14.21 12.52
CA LEU A 82 0.80 -14.93 13.08
C LEU A 82 1.36 -14.23 14.31
N ALA A 83 1.56 -12.91 14.25
CA ALA A 83 2.08 -12.13 15.38
C ALA A 83 1.16 -12.13 16.60
N LEU A 84 -0.15 -12.32 16.41
CA LEU A 84 -1.14 -12.43 17.48
C LEU A 84 -1.24 -13.84 18.08
N THR A 85 -0.79 -14.87 17.36
CA THR A 85 -0.99 -16.28 17.75
C THR A 85 0.30 -17.06 17.99
N GLU A 86 1.45 -16.52 17.64
CA GLU A 86 2.77 -17.17 17.75
C GLU A 86 3.76 -16.25 18.48
N ASP A 87 4.74 -16.84 19.18
CA ASP A 87 5.84 -16.10 19.79
C ASP A 87 6.92 -15.80 18.73
N ASN A 88 7.07 -14.52 18.39
CA ASN A 88 8.04 -14.01 17.41
C ASN A 88 8.12 -14.82 16.09
N PRO A 89 7.03 -14.87 15.30
CA PRO A 89 6.96 -15.70 14.11
C PRO A 89 7.98 -15.29 13.04
N VAL A 90 8.51 -16.28 12.32
CA VAL A 90 9.35 -16.02 11.14
C VAL A 90 8.46 -15.52 10.00
N ILE A 91 8.77 -14.32 9.47
CA ILE A 91 8.05 -13.74 8.33
C ILE A 91 8.29 -14.61 7.09
N LYS A 92 7.20 -15.18 6.57
CA LYS A 92 7.21 -15.94 5.30
C LYS A 92 6.95 -14.97 4.12
N PRO A 93 7.64 -15.16 2.98
CA PRO A 93 7.45 -14.35 1.79
C PRO A 93 6.02 -14.44 1.25
#